data_AF-A0A847Z5X8-F1
#
_entry.id   AF-A0A847Z5X8-F1
#
_cell.length_a   1.000
_cell.length_b   1.000
_cell.length_c   1.000
_cell.angle_alpha   90.00
_cell.angle_beta   90.00
_cell.angle_gamma   90.00
#
_symmetry.space_group_name_H-M   'P 1'
#
loop_
_entity.id
_entity.type
_entity.pdbx_description
1 polymer ?
#
loop_
_entity_poly.entity_id
_entity_poly.type
_entity_poly.pdbx_seq_one_letter_code
_entity_poly.pdbx_strand_id
1 'polypeptide(L)'
;TGWDIAPSTTVTGSAVYTAQYTHILYEVSFDLGSYGTSADTLTFDSVYYGDTIVIPTVTANPGWIFIGWDTTPSTTVTESIVYTALYQLNRNK
;
A
#
# COMPACT_ATOMS: atom_id res chain seq x y z
N THR A 1 -21.32 -24.85 8.92
CA THR A 1 -19.90 -25.11 9.17
C THR A 1 -19.30 -23.85 9.79
N GLY A 2 -18.94 -23.74 11.06
CA GLY A 2 -19.02 -24.64 12.21
C GLY A 2 -18.68 -23.78 13.44
N TRP A 3 -19.72 -23.34 14.17
CA TRP A 3 -19.58 -22.75 15.50
C TRP A 3 -19.58 -23.91 16.49
N ASP A 4 -18.47 -24.13 17.18
CA ASP A 4 -18.34 -25.26 18.11
C ASP A 4 -18.69 -24.82 19.54
N ILE A 5 -19.98 -24.53 19.78
CA ILE A 5 -20.67 -24.41 21.10
C ILE A 5 -21.45 -23.08 21.26
N ALA A 6 -22.74 -23.21 21.55
CA ALA A 6 -23.60 -22.11 22.02
C ALA A 6 -23.25 -21.76 23.48
N PRO A 7 -23.12 -20.47 23.85
CA PRO A 7 -22.70 -20.10 25.20
C PRO A 7 -23.72 -20.56 26.24
N SER A 8 -23.30 -21.52 27.08
CA SER A 8 -24.02 -21.98 28.27
C SER A 8 -24.04 -20.87 29.34
N THR A 9 -25.21 -20.63 29.93
CA THR A 9 -25.47 -19.54 30.90
C THR A 9 -25.07 -19.86 32.34
N THR A 10 -24.14 -20.78 32.56
CA THR A 10 -23.63 -21.14 33.89
C THR A 10 -22.11 -21.01 33.95
N VAL A 11 -21.65 -19.86 34.43
CA VAL A 11 -20.22 -19.59 34.66
C VAL A 11 -19.82 -20.22 35.99
N THR A 12 -19.26 -21.43 35.94
CA THR A 12 -18.53 -22.03 37.06
C THR A 12 -17.04 -21.85 36.81
N GLY A 13 -16.50 -20.69 37.19
CA GLY A 13 -15.06 -20.39 37.13
C GLY A 13 -14.67 -19.32 36.10
N SER A 14 -13.59 -18.61 36.39
CA SER A 14 -13.00 -17.56 35.55
C SER A 14 -12.39 -18.15 34.28
N ALA A 15 -12.84 -17.68 33.12
CA ALA A 15 -12.26 -18.00 31.82
C ALA A 15 -11.29 -16.89 31.37
N VAL A 16 -10.11 -17.27 30.88
CA VAL A 16 -9.13 -16.36 30.28
C VAL A 16 -9.23 -16.52 28.76
N TYR A 17 -9.53 -15.41 28.07
CA TYR A 17 -9.52 -15.35 26.61
C TYR A 17 -8.24 -14.64 26.17
N THR A 18 -7.39 -15.33 25.42
CA THR A 18 -6.21 -14.73 24.78
C THR A 18 -6.57 -14.34 23.34
N ALA A 19 -6.54 -13.03 23.06
CA ALA A 19 -6.62 -12.54 21.69
C ALA A 19 -5.29 -12.81 20.98
N GLN A 20 -5.34 -13.44 19.81
CA GLN A 20 -4.20 -13.58 18.91
C GLN A 20 -4.19 -12.38 17.96
N TYR A 21 -3.22 -11.48 18.10
CA TYR A 21 -3.06 -10.33 17.20
C TYR A 21 -2.03 -10.70 16.13
N THR A 22 -2.49 -11.04 14.92
CA THR A 22 -1.62 -11.08 13.75
C THR A 22 -1.55 -9.67 13.18
N HIS A 23 -0.38 -9.03 13.29
CA HIS A 23 -0.17 -7.73 12.63
C HIS A 23 -0.29 -7.93 11.11
N ILE A 24 -1.21 -7.19 10.49
CA ILE A 24 -1.32 -7.12 9.03
C ILE A 24 -0.22 -6.17 8.55
N LEU A 25 0.66 -6.68 7.69
CA LEU A 25 1.67 -5.91 6.99
C LEU A 25 1.15 -5.59 5.59
N TYR A 26 1.54 -4.42 5.09
CA TYR A 26 1.18 -3.94 3.77
C TYR A 26 2.43 -3.74 2.91
N GLU A 27 2.21 -3.70 1.60
CA GLU A 27 3.24 -3.49 0.59
C GLU A 27 2.78 -2.36 -0.33
N VAL A 28 3.57 -1.29 -0.40
CA VAL A 28 3.30 -0.17 -1.30
C VAL A 28 4.45 -0.04 -2.28
N SER A 29 4.14 0.02 -3.57
CA SER A 29 5.17 0.21 -4.60
C SER A 29 4.78 1.25 -5.66
N PHE A 30 5.80 1.82 -6.28
CA PHE A 30 5.71 2.82 -7.33
C PHE A 30 6.39 2.29 -8.59
N ASP A 31 5.58 1.85 -9.55
CA ASP A 31 6.06 1.42 -10.87
C ASP A 31 6.25 2.63 -11.78
N LEU A 32 7.49 2.92 -12.13
CA LEU A 32 7.85 4.04 -13.01
C LEU A 32 7.51 3.78 -14.49
N GLY A 33 7.12 2.57 -14.87
CA GLY A 33 6.92 2.19 -16.26
C GLY A 33 8.19 2.36 -17.10
N SER A 34 8.02 2.58 -18.41
CA SER A 34 9.15 2.62 -19.36
C SER A 34 9.73 4.01 -19.65
N TYR A 35 9.08 5.09 -19.18
CA TYR A 35 9.33 6.45 -19.65
C TYR A 35 9.79 7.42 -18.56
N GLY A 36 10.22 6.92 -17.41
CA GLY A 36 10.81 7.76 -16.38
C GLY A 36 11.74 6.99 -15.46
N THR A 37 12.41 7.76 -14.61
CA THR A 37 13.36 7.29 -13.60
C THR A 37 13.13 8.07 -12.31
N SER A 38 13.56 7.49 -11.19
CA SER A 38 13.56 8.15 -9.88
C SER A 38 14.80 7.73 -9.10
N ALA A 39 15.26 8.61 -8.22
CA ALA A 39 16.31 8.31 -7.25
C ALA A 39 15.74 8.00 -5.85
N ASP A 40 14.41 8.10 -5.70
CA ASP A 40 13.71 7.92 -4.43
C ASP A 40 13.40 6.44 -4.15
N THR A 41 12.97 6.15 -2.93
CA THR A 41 12.46 4.83 -2.57
C THR A 41 11.16 4.52 -3.32
N LEU A 42 11.15 3.42 -4.05
CA LEU A 42 9.99 3.00 -4.85
C LEU A 42 9.19 1.87 -4.23
N THR A 43 9.73 1.18 -3.23
CA THR A 43 9.08 0.03 -2.61
C THR A 43 9.18 0.14 -1.10
N PHE A 44 8.04 -0.02 -0.43
CA PHE A 44 7.87 -0.04 1.00
C PHE A 44 7.28 -1.39 1.39
N ASP A 45 8.16 -2.32 1.77
CA ASP A 45 7.78 -3.65 2.22
C ASP A 45 7.56 -3.66 3.73
N SER A 46 6.60 -4.45 4.19
CA SER A 46 6.36 -4.68 5.62
C SER A 46 6.04 -3.40 6.42
N VAL A 47 5.26 -2.50 5.83
CA VAL A 47 4.73 -1.31 6.52
C VAL A 47 3.41 -1.61 7.22
N TYR A 48 3.09 -0.88 8.28
CA TYR A 48 1.85 -1.04 9.02
C TYR A 48 0.77 -0.08 8.53
N TYR A 49 -0.49 -0.41 8.85
CA TYR A 49 -1.60 0.52 8.65
C TYR A 49 -1.32 1.83 9.42
N GLY A 50 -1.48 2.97 8.73
CA GLY A 50 -1.26 4.30 9.29
C GLY A 50 0.18 4.78 9.22
N ASP A 51 1.14 3.95 8.78
CA ASP A 51 2.51 4.40 8.55
C ASP A 51 2.56 5.47 7.46
N THR A 52 3.57 6.34 7.57
CA THR A 52 3.81 7.40 6.59
C THR A 52 4.89 6.99 5.59
N ILE A 53 4.60 7.13 4.30
CA ILE A 53 5.53 6.91 3.20
C ILE A 53 5.76 8.21 2.43
N VAL A 54 6.84 8.22 1.65
CA VAL A 54 7.19 9.34 0.76
C VAL A 54 6.77 8.97 -0.66
N ILE A 55 6.08 9.90 -1.34
CA ILE A 55 5.75 9.76 -2.75
C ILE A 55 6.99 10.14 -3.56
N PRO A 56 7.50 9.28 -4.45
CA PRO A 56 8.72 9.54 -5.20
C PRO A 56 8.49 10.62 -6.26
N THR A 57 9.54 11.38 -6.53
CA THR A 57 9.64 12.29 -7.65
C THR A 57 10.03 11.53 -8.92
N VAL A 58 9.34 11.81 -10.03
CA VAL A 58 9.58 11.13 -11.31
C VAL A 58 10.24 12.09 -12.30
N THR A 59 11.39 11.69 -12.83
CA THR A 59 12.04 12.36 -13.95
C THR A 59 11.66 11.64 -15.24
N ALA A 60 10.87 12.28 -16.09
CA ALA A 60 10.48 11.72 -17.38
C ALA A 60 11.67 11.68 -18.35
N ASN A 61 11.73 10.61 -19.16
CA ASN A 61 12.72 10.43 -20.21
C ASN A 61 12.55 11.49 -21.32
N PRO A 62 13.61 11.80 -22.10
CA PRO A 62 13.51 12.72 -23.22
C PRO A 62 12.35 12.37 -24.18
N GLY A 63 11.56 13.37 -24.55
CA GLY A 63 10.39 13.19 -25.40
C GLY A 63 9.11 12.77 -24.67
N TRP A 64 9.15 12.63 -23.34
CA TRP A 64 7.98 12.31 -22.52
C TRP A 64 7.76 13.35 -21.42
N ILE A 65 6.51 13.43 -20.96
CA ILE A 65 6.09 14.24 -19.82
C ILE A 65 5.40 13.30 -18.85
N PHE A 66 5.85 13.28 -17.60
CA PHE A 66 5.14 12.62 -16.51
C PHE A 66 3.88 13.41 -16.19
N ILE A 67 2.72 12.78 -16.28
CA ILE A 67 1.41 13.43 -16.09
C ILE A 67 0.75 13.05 -14.77
N GLY A 68 1.35 12.14 -14.00
CA GLY A 68 0.83 11.67 -12.72
C GLY A 68 0.84 10.15 -12.62
N TRP A 69 0.15 9.65 -11.61
CA TRP A 69 -0.04 8.22 -11.36
C TRP A 69 -1.45 7.79 -11.84
N ASP A 70 -1.63 6.50 -12.07
CA ASP A 70 -2.92 5.89 -12.43
C ASP A 70 -4.01 6.11 -11.36
N THR A 71 -3.61 6.16 -10.10
CA THR A 71 -4.42 6.65 -8.98
C THR A 71 -3.61 7.57 -8.09
N THR A 72 -4.27 8.50 -7.40
CA THR A 72 -3.58 9.50 -6.56
C THR A 72 -2.90 8.82 -5.37
N PRO A 73 -1.57 8.91 -5.23
CA PRO A 73 -0.89 8.29 -4.11
C PRO A 73 -1.21 8.96 -2.78
N SER A 74 -1.30 8.15 -1.73
CA SER A 74 -1.45 8.59 -0.35
C SER A 74 -0.09 8.51 0.36
N THR A 75 0.19 9.48 1.22
CA THR A 75 1.33 9.39 2.14
C THR A 75 1.05 8.50 3.34
N THR A 76 -0.20 8.10 3.56
CA THR A 76 -0.59 7.18 4.64
C THR A 76 -0.95 5.81 4.07
N VAL A 77 -0.35 4.77 4.64
CA VAL A 77 -0.60 3.37 4.26
C VAL A 77 -1.94 2.91 4.79
N THR A 78 -2.85 2.53 3.90
CA THR A 78 -4.16 1.97 4.25
C THR A 78 -4.39 0.57 3.70
N GLU A 79 -3.67 0.23 2.64
CA GLU A 79 -3.75 -1.06 1.93
C GLU A 79 -2.45 -1.32 1.15
N SER A 80 -2.32 -2.55 0.63
CA SER A 80 -1.24 -2.87 -0.28
C SER A 80 -1.63 -2.44 -1.69
N ILE A 81 -0.75 -1.69 -2.37
CA ILE A 81 -1.07 -1.05 -3.65
C ILE A 81 0.17 -0.82 -4.50
N VAL A 82 -0.01 -0.85 -5.82
CA VAL A 82 0.99 -0.43 -6.80
C VAL A 82 0.47 0.82 -7.51
N TYR A 83 1.23 1.90 -7.44
CA TYR A 83 0.97 3.12 -8.23
C TYR A 83 1.78 3.05 -9.52
N THR A 84 1.13 3.19 -10.67
CA THR A 84 1.79 3.13 -11.98
C THR A 84 1.91 4.52 -12.60
N ALA A 85 3.12 4.90 -12.98
CA ALA A 85 3.40 6.20 -13.59
C ALA A 85 2.80 6.31 -15.00
N LEU A 86 2.09 7.42 -15.24
CA LEU A 86 1.50 7.74 -16.53
C LEU A 86 2.30 8.82 -17.24
N TYR A 87 2.41 8.68 -18.56
CA TYR A 87 3.20 9.57 -19.40
C TYR A 87 2.45 9.99 -20.65
N GLN A 88 2.78 11.18 -21.13
CA GLN A 88 2.32 11.70 -22.40
C GLN A 88 3.53 12.04 -23.29
N LEU A 89 3.45 11.72 -24.59
CA LEU A 89 4.47 12.12 -25.55
C LEU A 89 4.55 13.65 -25.61
N ASN A 90 5.76 14.17 -25.48
CA ASN A 90 6.05 15.59 -25.62
C ASN A 90 5.98 15.97 -27.10
N ARG A 91 4.86 16.53 -27.54
CA ARG A 91 4.65 16.99 -28.92
C ARG A 91 5.17 18.41 -29.12
N ASN A 92 6.41 18.67 -28.73
CA ASN A 92 7.08 19.91 -29.12
C ASN A 92 7.43 19.79 -30.61
N LYS A 93 6.67 20.51 -31.45
CA LYS A 93 6.91 20.68 -32.88
C LYS A 93 8.09 21.61 -33.14
#